data_AF-A0A2A5NUM1-F1
#
_entry.id   AF-A0A2A5NUM1-F1
#
_cell.length_a   1.000
_cell.length_b   1.000
_cell.length_c   1.000
_cell.angle_alpha   90.00
_cell.angle_beta   90.00
_cell.angle_gamma   90.00
#
_symmetry.space_group_name_H-M   'P 1'
#
loop_
_entity.id
_entity.type
_entity.pdbx_description
1 polymer ?
#
loop_
_entity_poly.entity_id
_entity_poly.type
_entity_poly.pdbx_seq_one_letter_code
_entity_poly.pdbx_strand_id
1 'polypeptide(L)'
;MLAAAPATAAPAASVGQGRFLSGTALGLNLDDLLAVTPADARNTGGATDTDVHPLDVTALNAVDVDLGDGLNLLGDNGILTLGAVNQYAQANPDGSSLAASGAVTNTGGIGVGGQDGVPQANASFALSGLIGQDLAGALADLDLEVGAVSATAAQAAGPDGAQTGDYGVADLDLALTSPALASTVSDLRGTLAGLQPTVDALPTALRALGAVQVSGLPNLTAALDSVTTVTSADGSITANLQTGAITIDVAGVLASQGLDLNDLPPNTELLPYITDALTTQLLPAITAELQGVVTQLTSSLRGLTVTLLGAPVPAGSVLPIVNPVVTQVVAPINTTISGLGTTVVTPLANALTQVLSLQGNVQETSGGVFTQRALRVGLLPSAATPAAIVNLASAAVGPNAGPLAVPTLTALDPENGPVAGGTSVTVTGTDFTDDSTVSVDGSDPITPDSIA
;
A
#
# COMPACT_ATOMS: atom_id res chain seq x y z
N MET A 1 -20.40 53.76 18.99
CA MET A 1 -19.63 52.62 19.52
C MET A 1 -19.11 51.85 18.31
N LEU A 2 -17.92 52.21 17.82
CA LEU A 2 -17.27 51.43 16.78
C LEU A 2 -16.74 50.16 17.46
N ALA A 3 -17.21 49.01 17.01
CA ALA A 3 -16.66 47.74 17.45
C ALA A 3 -15.30 47.57 16.78
N ALA A 4 -14.27 47.28 17.57
CA ALA A 4 -13.04 46.73 17.04
C ALA A 4 -13.38 45.42 16.32
N ALA A 5 -13.03 45.32 15.03
CA ALA A 5 -12.96 44.03 14.38
C ALA A 5 -11.78 43.26 14.98
N PRO A 6 -11.86 41.92 15.11
CA PRO A 6 -10.72 41.12 15.51
C PRO A 6 -9.57 41.37 14.52
N ALA A 7 -8.36 41.59 15.04
CA ALA A 7 -7.16 41.67 14.22
C ALA A 7 -7.04 40.38 13.40
N THR A 8 -7.07 40.52 12.07
CA THR A 8 -6.73 39.43 11.17
C THR A 8 -5.23 39.15 11.36
N ALA A 9 -4.88 37.93 11.73
CA ALA A 9 -3.47 37.54 11.80
C ALA A 9 -2.84 37.78 10.41
N ALA A 10 -1.67 38.42 10.38
CA ALA A 10 -0.91 38.57 9.14
C ALA A 10 -0.79 37.20 8.46
N PRO A 11 -0.98 37.11 7.13
CA PRO A 11 -0.88 35.83 6.43
C PRO A 11 0.49 35.21 6.70
N ALA A 12 0.55 33.90 6.92
CA ALA A 12 1.83 33.23 7.13
C ALA A 12 2.69 33.38 5.86
N ALA A 13 3.96 33.78 6.04
CA ALA A 13 4.95 33.79 4.98
C ALA A 13 5.06 32.40 4.36
N SER A 14 5.12 31.38 5.22
CA SER A 14 5.14 29.98 4.81
C SER A 14 4.59 29.02 5.88
N VAL A 15 4.11 27.86 5.42
CA VAL A 15 3.57 26.78 6.24
C VAL A 15 4.10 25.43 5.72
N GLY A 16 4.48 24.55 6.65
CA GLY A 16 4.82 23.15 6.38
C GLY A 16 4.23 22.24 7.46
N GLN A 17 3.80 21.04 7.07
CA GLN A 17 3.26 20.04 7.99
C GLN A 17 3.65 18.61 7.58
N GLY A 18 4.33 17.89 8.45
CA GLY A 18 4.59 16.46 8.32
C GLY A 18 3.63 15.65 9.18
N ARG A 19 2.84 14.76 8.58
CA ARG A 19 1.92 13.87 9.30
C ARG A 19 2.06 12.42 8.82
N PHE A 20 2.47 11.50 9.68
CA PHE A 20 2.66 10.12 9.25
C PHE A 20 1.34 9.36 9.05
N LEU A 21 0.44 9.41 10.02
CA LEU A 21 -0.86 8.74 9.96
C LEU A 21 -1.97 9.78 9.84
N SER A 22 -2.82 9.62 8.83
CA SER A 22 -3.94 10.54 8.56
C SER A 22 -5.10 9.80 7.90
N GLY A 23 -6.28 10.42 7.81
CA GLY A 23 -7.42 9.92 7.05
C GLY A 23 -8.67 9.71 7.90
N THR A 24 -9.47 8.69 7.59
CA THR A 24 -10.79 8.49 8.23
C THR A 24 -11.05 7.03 8.58
N ALA A 25 -11.85 6.79 9.62
CA ALA A 25 -12.31 5.48 10.05
C ALA A 25 -13.76 5.57 10.54
N LEU A 26 -14.72 4.97 9.84
CA LEU A 26 -16.17 5.09 10.10
C LEU A 26 -16.67 6.51 10.42
N GLY A 27 -16.14 7.51 9.71
CA GLY A 27 -16.52 8.92 9.91
C GLY A 27 -15.80 9.63 11.07
N LEU A 28 -14.95 8.92 11.83
CA LEU A 28 -13.93 9.54 12.66
C LEU A 28 -12.80 10.05 11.76
N ASN A 29 -12.34 11.27 12.02
CA ASN A 29 -11.15 11.82 11.38
C ASN A 29 -9.93 11.43 12.22
N LEU A 30 -9.00 10.68 11.62
CA LEU A 30 -7.78 10.23 12.31
C LEU A 30 -6.89 11.41 12.68
N ASP A 31 -6.98 12.52 11.92
CA ASP A 31 -6.19 13.73 12.15
C ASP A 31 -6.53 14.43 13.48
N ASP A 32 -7.68 14.10 14.08
CA ASP A 32 -8.14 14.64 15.37
C ASP A 32 -7.64 13.80 16.57
N LEU A 33 -6.97 12.68 16.33
CA LEU A 33 -6.43 11.85 17.41
C LEU A 33 -5.19 12.50 18.02
N LEU A 34 -5.19 12.69 19.35
CA LEU A 34 -4.07 13.31 20.05
C LEU A 34 -2.74 12.53 19.88
N ALA A 35 -2.83 11.20 19.71
CA ALA A 35 -1.66 10.36 19.52
C ALA A 35 -0.95 10.58 18.16
N VAL A 36 -1.61 11.19 17.16
CA VAL A 36 -1.04 11.44 15.81
C VAL A 36 -0.79 12.92 15.55
N THR A 37 -0.32 13.62 16.58
CA THR A 37 0.07 15.03 16.46
C THR A 37 1.11 15.19 15.34
N PRO A 38 0.90 16.09 14.36
CA PRO A 38 1.84 16.30 13.27
C PRO A 38 3.06 17.11 13.73
N ALA A 39 4.12 17.10 12.93
CA ALA A 39 5.08 18.19 12.95
C ALA A 39 4.51 19.37 12.15
N ASP A 40 4.47 20.57 12.72
CA ASP A 40 3.85 21.76 12.14
C ASP A 40 4.78 22.97 12.32
N ALA A 41 5.13 23.63 11.22
CA ALA A 41 5.95 24.83 11.22
C ALA A 41 5.21 25.97 10.51
N ARG A 42 5.17 27.15 11.13
CA ARG A 42 4.52 28.34 10.60
C ARG A 42 5.39 29.57 10.80
N ASN A 43 5.75 30.22 9.69
CA ASN A 43 6.53 31.45 9.72
C ASN A 43 5.65 32.65 9.37
N THR A 44 5.62 33.66 10.23
CA THR A 44 4.88 34.92 10.03
C THR A 44 5.79 36.14 9.85
N GLY A 45 7.01 35.94 9.34
CA GLY A 45 8.01 36.98 9.08
C GLY A 45 9.22 36.98 10.04
N GLY A 46 9.36 35.94 10.88
CA GLY A 46 10.45 35.78 11.85
C GLY A 46 11.61 34.91 11.34
N ALA A 47 12.49 34.47 12.23
CA ALA A 47 13.50 33.45 11.89
C ALA A 47 12.84 32.15 11.42
N THR A 48 13.57 31.33 10.65
CA THR A 48 13.10 29.99 10.24
C THR A 48 12.54 29.21 11.42
N ASP A 49 11.33 28.69 11.23
CA ASP A 49 10.65 27.83 12.18
C ASP A 49 10.84 26.38 11.74
N THR A 50 11.17 25.49 12.68
CA THR A 50 11.38 24.07 12.42
C THR A 50 10.76 23.27 13.54
N ASP A 51 10.09 22.20 13.15
CA ASP A 51 9.42 21.33 14.08
C ASP A 51 9.68 19.85 13.76
N VAL A 52 9.92 19.06 14.81
CA VAL A 52 10.20 17.62 14.72
C VAL A 52 9.40 16.90 15.79
N HIS A 53 8.43 16.10 15.36
CA HIS A 53 7.54 15.36 16.25
C HIS A 53 7.48 13.89 15.83
N PRO A 54 8.43 13.04 16.26
CA PRO A 54 8.35 11.60 16.02
C PRO A 54 7.05 11.02 16.60
N LEU A 55 6.44 10.06 15.91
CA LEU A 55 5.23 9.40 16.39
C LEU A 55 5.59 8.35 17.43
N ASP A 56 4.96 8.42 18.60
CA ASP A 56 5.07 7.37 19.61
C ASP A 56 4.04 6.27 19.34
N VAL A 57 4.50 5.17 18.78
CA VAL A 57 3.68 3.98 18.51
C VAL A 57 3.06 3.38 19.78
N THR A 58 3.67 3.59 20.94
CA THR A 58 3.12 3.15 22.23
C THR A 58 1.86 3.94 22.59
N ALA A 59 1.88 5.25 22.31
CA ALA A 59 0.71 6.10 22.50
C ALA A 59 -0.41 5.76 21.50
N LEU A 60 -0.04 5.35 20.28
CA LEU A 60 -0.99 4.96 19.26
C LEU A 60 -1.71 3.64 19.60
N ASN A 61 -1.00 2.66 20.16
CA ASN A 61 -1.59 1.39 20.61
C ASN A 61 -2.57 1.56 21.78
N ALA A 62 -2.51 2.68 22.51
CA ALA A 62 -3.47 3.00 23.56
C ALA A 62 -4.76 3.66 23.03
N VAL A 63 -4.81 4.01 21.74
CA VAL A 63 -5.98 4.62 21.10
C VAL A 63 -6.81 3.55 20.42
N ASP A 64 -8.06 3.42 20.85
CA ASP A 64 -9.02 2.52 20.24
C ASP A 64 -9.81 3.24 19.14
N VAL A 65 -9.76 2.73 17.92
CA VAL A 65 -10.53 3.26 16.77
C VAL A 65 -11.43 2.15 16.24
N ASP A 66 -12.67 2.14 16.69
CA ASP A 66 -13.66 1.12 16.34
C ASP A 66 -14.11 1.22 14.87
N LEU A 67 -14.07 0.08 14.17
CA LEU A 67 -14.56 -0.11 12.79
C LEU A 67 -15.89 -0.87 12.72
N GLY A 68 -16.53 -1.09 13.87
CA GLY A 68 -17.76 -1.87 14.00
C GLY A 68 -17.51 -3.37 14.04
N ASP A 69 -18.55 -4.11 14.43
CA ASP A 69 -18.56 -5.58 14.46
C ASP A 69 -17.40 -6.22 15.26
N GLY A 70 -16.84 -5.47 16.22
CA GLY A 70 -15.73 -5.92 17.07
C GLY A 70 -14.36 -5.81 16.41
N LEU A 71 -14.25 -5.11 15.28
CA LEU A 71 -12.99 -4.81 14.61
C LEU A 71 -12.53 -3.40 14.99
N ASN A 72 -11.24 -3.24 15.25
CA ASN A 72 -10.65 -1.93 15.52
C ASN A 72 -9.55 -1.65 14.51
N LEU A 73 -9.39 -0.40 14.07
CA LEU A 73 -8.28 0.04 13.22
C LEU A 73 -6.99 0.14 14.03
N LEU A 74 -7.05 0.78 15.20
CA LEU A 74 -5.92 0.96 16.12
C LEU A 74 -6.24 0.30 17.47
N GLY A 75 -5.21 0.05 18.28
CA GLY A 75 -5.33 -0.60 19.60
C GLY A 75 -4.50 -1.89 19.69
N ASP A 76 -4.50 -2.54 20.86
CA ASP A 76 -3.74 -3.77 21.13
C ASP A 76 -4.05 -4.95 20.17
N ASN A 77 -5.19 -4.91 19.47
CA ASN A 77 -5.58 -5.86 18.42
C ASN A 77 -6.12 -5.13 17.17
N GLY A 78 -5.62 -3.92 16.93
CA GLY A 78 -6.00 -3.12 15.78
C GLY A 78 -5.55 -3.79 14.47
N ILE A 79 -6.31 -3.56 13.40
CA ILE A 79 -5.94 -3.98 12.05
C ILE A 79 -4.60 -3.38 11.66
N LEU A 80 -4.35 -2.11 11.97
CA LEU A 80 -3.14 -1.39 11.63
C LEU A 80 -2.12 -1.46 12.77
N THR A 81 -0.94 -2.00 12.47
CA THR A 81 0.25 -1.90 13.32
C THR A 81 1.27 -1.00 12.63
N LEU A 82 1.84 -0.05 13.36
CA LEU A 82 2.87 0.87 12.86
C LEU A 82 4.21 0.67 13.56
N GLY A 83 5.29 0.80 12.78
CA GLY A 83 6.65 0.95 13.27
C GLY A 83 6.97 2.40 13.66
N ALA A 84 8.15 2.60 14.24
CA ALA A 84 8.61 3.93 14.63
C ALA A 84 8.79 4.82 13.41
N VAL A 85 8.28 6.05 13.46
CA VAL A 85 8.29 7.00 12.34
C VAL A 85 8.68 8.39 12.80
N ASN A 86 9.23 9.18 11.89
CA ASN A 86 9.59 10.56 12.15
C ASN A 86 8.66 11.53 11.39
N GLN A 87 8.53 12.76 11.89
CA GLN A 87 7.75 13.81 11.25
C GLN A 87 8.54 15.11 11.36
N TYR A 88 8.62 15.86 10.27
CA TYR A 88 9.43 17.08 10.16
C TYR A 88 8.66 18.16 9.40
N ALA A 89 8.78 19.41 9.86
CA ALA A 89 8.29 20.58 9.16
C ALA A 89 9.28 21.75 9.30
N GLN A 90 9.34 22.59 8.26
CA GLN A 90 10.12 23.82 8.23
C GLN A 90 9.35 24.90 7.47
N ALA A 91 9.36 26.12 8.01
CA ALA A 91 8.79 27.31 7.41
C ALA A 91 9.80 28.47 7.48
N ASN A 92 10.15 29.03 6.31
CA ASN A 92 11.14 30.10 6.18
C ASN A 92 10.48 31.47 5.95
N PRO A 93 11.15 32.57 6.35
CA PRO A 93 10.63 33.94 6.17
C PRO A 93 10.57 34.41 4.72
N ASP A 94 11.32 33.77 3.82
CA ASP A 94 11.29 34.06 2.38
C ASP A 94 10.07 33.46 1.65
N GLY A 95 9.19 32.79 2.40
CA GLY A 95 8.01 32.13 1.88
C GLY A 95 8.27 30.72 1.34
N SER A 96 9.46 30.15 1.52
CA SER A 96 9.70 28.74 1.25
C SER A 96 9.32 27.85 2.44
N SER A 97 8.92 26.61 2.17
CA SER A 97 8.67 25.59 3.22
C SER A 97 9.05 24.19 2.77
N LEU A 98 9.30 23.33 3.76
CA LEU A 98 9.59 21.92 3.60
C LEU A 98 8.81 21.12 4.64
N ALA A 99 8.27 19.98 4.25
CA ALA A 99 7.63 19.03 5.14
C ALA A 99 8.05 17.62 4.78
N ALA A 100 8.12 16.74 5.77
CA ALA A 100 8.45 15.33 5.57
C ALA A 100 7.83 14.45 6.65
N SER A 101 7.52 13.20 6.32
CA SER A 101 7.09 12.20 7.32
C SER A 101 7.47 10.77 6.92
N GLY A 102 7.54 9.89 7.92
CA GLY A 102 7.86 8.47 7.77
C GLY A 102 9.33 8.16 8.03
N ALA A 103 9.92 7.37 7.14
CA ALA A 103 11.34 7.05 7.12
C ALA A 103 12.16 8.25 6.64
N VAL A 104 12.20 9.28 7.49
CA VAL A 104 12.90 10.55 7.24
C VAL A 104 13.81 10.93 8.40
N THR A 105 14.92 11.61 8.11
CA THR A 105 15.82 12.16 9.14
C THR A 105 15.17 13.32 9.89
N ASN A 106 15.78 13.75 11.00
CA ASN A 106 15.37 14.96 11.74
C ASN A 106 15.62 16.28 10.98
N THR A 107 16.12 16.21 9.74
CA THR A 107 16.27 17.34 8.83
C THR A 107 15.38 17.20 7.59
N GLY A 108 14.45 16.23 7.57
CA GLY A 108 13.50 16.02 6.48
C GLY A 108 14.05 15.30 5.25
N GLY A 109 15.24 14.70 5.32
CA GLY A 109 15.78 13.87 4.23
C GLY A 109 15.15 12.47 4.23
N ILE A 110 14.84 11.93 3.04
CA ILE A 110 14.32 10.56 2.88
C ILE A 110 15.45 9.54 3.12
N GLY A 111 15.18 8.46 3.86
CA GLY A 111 16.07 7.30 3.94
C GLY A 111 15.31 5.99 4.14
N VAL A 112 15.06 5.25 3.07
CA VAL A 112 14.39 3.94 3.14
C VAL A 112 15.35 2.86 3.67
N GLY A 113 14.82 1.88 4.42
CA GLY A 113 15.61 0.74 4.94
C GLY A 113 16.46 1.02 6.18
N GLY A 114 16.32 2.17 6.83
CA GLY A 114 16.98 2.49 8.10
C GLY A 114 18.45 2.91 8.00
N GLN A 115 18.87 3.39 6.83
CA GLN A 115 20.20 3.99 6.64
C GLN A 115 20.27 5.38 7.30
N ASP A 116 21.48 5.84 7.63
CA ASP A 116 21.77 7.22 8.07
C ASP A 116 20.94 7.75 9.27
N GLY A 117 20.56 6.87 10.21
CA GLY A 117 19.82 7.25 11.42
C GLY A 117 18.31 7.39 11.23
N VAL A 118 17.77 6.91 10.10
CA VAL A 118 16.33 6.89 9.81
C VAL A 118 15.66 5.70 10.52
N PRO A 119 14.47 5.88 11.14
CA PRO A 119 13.71 4.77 11.70
C PRO A 119 13.30 3.75 10.62
N GLN A 120 13.44 2.45 10.90
CA GLN A 120 12.72 1.43 10.12
C GLN A 120 11.25 1.46 10.55
N ALA A 121 10.41 1.88 9.60
CA ALA A 121 9.05 2.31 9.83
C ALA A 121 8.04 1.43 9.08
N ASN A 122 8.16 0.11 9.22
CA ASN A 122 7.21 -0.80 8.56
C ASN A 122 5.81 -0.62 9.16
N ALA A 123 4.79 -0.89 8.36
CA ALA A 123 3.41 -0.97 8.80
C ALA A 123 2.80 -2.28 8.30
N SER A 124 1.87 -2.84 9.06
CA SER A 124 1.14 -4.02 8.65
C SER A 124 -0.35 -3.82 8.84
N PHE A 125 -1.17 -4.38 7.95
CA PHE A 125 -2.61 -4.41 8.06
C PHE A 125 -3.10 -5.86 8.12
N ALA A 126 -3.67 -6.26 9.25
CA ALA A 126 -4.30 -7.56 9.44
C ALA A 126 -5.76 -7.53 8.97
N LEU A 127 -5.97 -7.72 7.66
CA LEU A 127 -7.25 -7.47 6.98
C LEU A 127 -8.22 -8.65 7.06
N SER A 128 -7.77 -9.79 7.59
CA SER A 128 -8.55 -11.03 7.73
C SER A 128 -9.92 -10.82 8.37
N GLY A 129 -10.02 -9.93 9.37
CA GLY A 129 -11.27 -9.61 10.05
C GLY A 129 -12.31 -8.91 9.18
N LEU A 130 -11.89 -8.24 8.10
CA LEU A 130 -12.78 -7.52 7.17
C LEU A 130 -13.42 -8.44 6.12
N ILE A 131 -12.97 -9.69 6.04
CA ILE A 131 -13.46 -10.64 5.04
C ILE A 131 -14.79 -11.22 5.51
N GLY A 132 -15.88 -10.74 4.92
CA GLY A 132 -17.22 -11.26 5.17
C GLY A 132 -17.41 -12.69 4.67
N GLN A 133 -18.45 -13.37 5.18
CA GLN A 133 -18.79 -14.76 4.83
C GLN A 133 -19.00 -14.98 3.32
N ASP A 134 -19.47 -13.95 2.60
CA ASP A 134 -19.69 -14.00 1.15
C ASP A 134 -18.37 -14.09 0.35
N LEU A 135 -17.25 -13.63 0.94
CA LEU A 135 -15.92 -13.63 0.32
C LEU A 135 -15.04 -14.78 0.82
N ALA A 136 -15.36 -15.38 1.97
CA ALA A 136 -14.56 -16.40 2.63
C ALA A 136 -14.29 -17.67 1.79
N GLY A 137 -15.09 -17.92 0.75
CA GLY A 137 -14.82 -19.00 -0.20
C GLY A 137 -13.69 -18.71 -1.19
N ALA A 138 -13.40 -17.43 -1.45
CA ALA A 138 -12.43 -16.98 -2.44
C ALA A 138 -11.13 -16.44 -1.81
N LEU A 139 -11.26 -15.72 -0.70
CA LEU A 139 -10.19 -15.00 -0.01
C LEU A 139 -10.31 -15.24 1.50
N ALA A 140 -9.19 -15.53 2.15
CA ALA A 140 -9.04 -15.65 3.59
C ALA A 140 -7.65 -15.16 3.99
N ASP A 141 -7.42 -14.95 5.28
CA ASP A 141 -6.09 -14.65 5.85
C ASP A 141 -5.34 -13.51 5.12
N LEU A 142 -6.05 -12.44 4.74
CA LEU A 142 -5.44 -11.32 4.01
C LEU A 142 -4.65 -10.44 4.97
N ASP A 143 -3.38 -10.24 4.65
CA ASP A 143 -2.45 -9.33 5.30
C ASP A 143 -1.76 -8.46 4.26
N LEU A 144 -1.59 -7.18 4.57
CA LEU A 144 -0.78 -6.24 3.79
C LEU A 144 0.43 -5.84 4.62
N GLU A 145 1.63 -6.18 4.16
CA GLU A 145 2.88 -5.69 4.75
C GLU A 145 3.37 -4.51 3.92
N VAL A 146 3.68 -3.43 4.61
CA VAL A 146 4.18 -2.18 4.03
C VAL A 146 5.56 -1.94 4.65
N GLY A 147 6.60 -1.96 3.82
CA GLY A 147 7.94 -1.57 4.25
C GLY A 147 7.99 -0.10 4.66
N ALA A 148 9.17 0.37 5.06
CA ALA A 148 9.38 1.77 5.41
C ALA A 148 8.86 2.72 4.30
N VAL A 149 7.94 3.61 4.66
CA VAL A 149 7.39 4.63 3.75
C VAL A 149 7.82 6.03 4.15
N SER A 150 7.95 6.92 3.16
CA SER A 150 8.34 8.32 3.37
C SER A 150 7.70 9.23 2.32
N ALA A 151 7.43 10.47 2.70
CA ALA A 151 7.04 11.52 1.76
C ALA A 151 7.70 12.84 2.13
N THR A 152 7.97 13.66 1.13
CA THR A 152 8.37 15.05 1.27
C THR A 152 7.52 15.95 0.40
N ALA A 153 7.32 17.18 0.88
CA ALA A 153 6.70 18.24 0.12
C ALA A 153 7.50 19.52 0.35
N ALA A 154 7.76 20.27 -0.71
CA ALA A 154 8.50 21.52 -0.65
C ALA A 154 7.77 22.57 -1.48
N GLN A 155 7.80 23.81 -1.00
CA GLN A 155 7.36 24.98 -1.75
C GLN A 155 8.51 25.97 -1.81
N ALA A 156 8.88 26.39 -3.03
CA ALA A 156 9.90 27.40 -3.23
C ALA A 156 9.46 28.78 -2.68
N ALA A 157 10.42 29.68 -2.49
CA ALA A 157 10.16 31.04 -2.04
C ALA A 157 9.27 31.83 -3.02
N GLY A 158 8.52 32.80 -2.49
CA GLY A 158 7.65 33.69 -3.25
C GLY A 158 6.15 33.32 -3.23
N PRO A 159 5.26 34.29 -3.52
CA PRO A 159 3.84 34.00 -3.73
C PRO A 159 3.72 33.08 -4.95
N ASP A 160 3.02 31.95 -4.79
CA ASP A 160 2.91 30.89 -5.80
C ASP A 160 4.23 30.17 -6.15
N GLY A 161 5.20 30.16 -5.23
CA GLY A 161 6.43 29.37 -5.39
C GLY A 161 6.12 27.91 -5.77
N ALA A 162 6.95 27.33 -6.65
CA ALA A 162 6.72 25.99 -7.17
C ALA A 162 6.61 24.96 -6.04
N GLN A 163 5.56 24.14 -6.11
CA GLN A 163 5.32 23.04 -5.18
C GLN A 163 5.82 21.74 -5.80
N THR A 164 6.62 20.99 -5.06
CA THR A 164 7.19 19.71 -5.47
C THR A 164 7.03 18.70 -4.35
N GLY A 165 6.87 17.43 -4.71
CA GLY A 165 6.83 16.32 -3.76
C GLY A 165 7.68 15.17 -4.23
N ASP A 166 8.14 14.37 -3.28
CA ASP A 166 8.82 13.11 -3.51
C ASP A 166 8.36 12.09 -2.49
N TYR A 167 8.45 10.80 -2.81
CA TYR A 167 8.01 9.72 -1.94
C TYR A 167 8.89 8.48 -2.04
N GLY A 168 8.78 7.62 -1.04
CA GLY A 168 9.48 6.35 -0.98
C GLY A 168 8.61 5.28 -0.33
N VAL A 169 8.65 4.08 -0.89
CA VAL A 169 8.08 2.85 -0.36
C VAL A 169 9.16 1.77 -0.52
N ALA A 170 9.67 1.26 0.60
CA ALA A 170 10.74 0.26 0.57
C ALA A 170 10.27 -1.05 -0.06
N ASP A 171 9.16 -1.58 0.46
CA ASP A 171 8.56 -2.85 0.03
C ASP A 171 7.03 -2.77 0.19
N LEU A 172 6.29 -3.56 -0.57
CA LEU A 172 4.83 -3.66 -0.47
C LEU A 172 4.40 -5.07 -0.87
N ASP A 173 3.96 -5.86 0.11
CA ASP A 173 3.63 -7.27 -0.05
C ASP A 173 2.20 -7.57 0.39
N LEU A 174 1.49 -8.39 -0.38
CA LEU A 174 0.22 -8.99 0.05
C LEU A 174 0.45 -10.47 0.35
N ALA A 175 0.03 -10.90 1.54
CA ALA A 175 -0.12 -12.31 1.88
C ALA A 175 -1.60 -12.63 2.03
N LEU A 176 -2.04 -13.75 1.45
CA LEU A 176 -3.43 -14.18 1.54
C LEU A 176 -3.55 -15.70 1.40
N THR A 177 -4.72 -16.23 1.74
CA THR A 177 -5.12 -17.59 1.42
C THR A 177 -6.26 -17.55 0.39
N SER A 178 -6.21 -18.41 -0.61
CA SER A 178 -7.34 -18.70 -1.51
C SER A 178 -7.93 -20.08 -1.19
N PRO A 179 -9.02 -20.15 -0.41
CA PRO A 179 -9.72 -21.41 -0.13
C PRO A 179 -10.25 -22.08 -1.40
N ALA A 180 -10.61 -21.31 -2.43
CA ALA A 180 -10.98 -21.81 -3.75
C ALA A 180 -9.86 -22.61 -4.42
N LEU A 181 -8.61 -22.14 -4.32
CA LEU A 181 -7.45 -22.87 -4.84
C LEU A 181 -7.24 -24.19 -4.08
N ALA A 182 -7.19 -24.13 -2.75
CA ALA A 182 -6.96 -25.29 -1.90
C ALA A 182 -8.04 -26.38 -2.11
N SER A 183 -9.31 -25.97 -2.16
CA SER A 183 -10.44 -26.89 -2.42
C SER A 183 -10.37 -27.50 -3.82
N THR A 184 -10.07 -26.70 -4.85
CA THR A 184 -9.92 -27.18 -6.24
C THR A 184 -8.84 -28.28 -6.34
N VAL A 185 -7.69 -28.08 -5.71
CA VAL A 185 -6.58 -29.05 -5.73
C VAL A 185 -6.90 -30.28 -4.87
N SER A 186 -7.55 -30.08 -3.71
CA SER A 186 -8.02 -31.16 -2.84
C SER A 186 -9.05 -32.06 -3.54
N ASP A 187 -9.99 -31.48 -4.28
CA ASP A 187 -11.00 -32.21 -5.05
C ASP A 187 -10.37 -32.99 -6.22
N LEU A 188 -9.40 -32.39 -6.91
CA LEU A 188 -8.62 -33.07 -7.94
C LEU A 188 -7.87 -34.27 -7.34
N ARG A 189 -7.21 -34.09 -6.19
CA ARG A 189 -6.53 -35.15 -5.46
C ARG A 189 -7.50 -36.28 -5.10
N GLY A 190 -8.69 -35.97 -4.58
CA GLY A 190 -9.73 -36.95 -4.30
C GLY A 190 -10.18 -37.72 -5.53
N THR A 191 -10.32 -37.03 -6.67
CA THR A 191 -10.65 -37.64 -7.97
C THR A 191 -9.55 -38.59 -8.44
N LEU A 192 -8.28 -38.17 -8.37
CA LEU A 192 -7.14 -39.02 -8.73
C LEU A 192 -7.00 -40.23 -7.81
N ALA A 193 -7.25 -40.08 -6.50
CA ALA A 193 -7.29 -41.19 -5.56
C ALA A 193 -8.37 -42.22 -5.95
N GLY A 194 -9.56 -41.75 -6.35
CA GLY A 194 -10.64 -42.59 -6.86
C GLY A 194 -10.30 -43.31 -8.18
N LEU A 195 -9.38 -42.76 -8.98
CA LEU A 195 -8.89 -43.37 -10.22
C LEU A 195 -7.70 -44.32 -10.02
N GLN A 196 -7.04 -44.31 -8.86
CA GLN A 196 -5.90 -45.19 -8.58
C GLN A 196 -6.22 -46.69 -8.81
N PRO A 197 -7.38 -47.23 -8.39
CA PRO A 197 -7.74 -48.62 -8.67
C PRO A 197 -7.79 -48.98 -10.16
N THR A 198 -8.11 -48.02 -11.04
CA THR A 198 -8.10 -48.23 -12.50
C THR A 198 -6.67 -48.44 -13.02
N VAL A 199 -5.70 -47.69 -12.48
CA VAL A 199 -4.27 -47.88 -12.78
C VAL A 199 -3.77 -49.19 -12.21
N ASP A 200 -4.14 -49.52 -10.97
CA ASP A 200 -3.74 -50.77 -10.29
C ASP A 200 -4.32 -52.02 -10.96
N ALA A 201 -5.41 -51.87 -11.72
CA ALA A 201 -6.03 -52.94 -12.51
C ALA A 201 -5.34 -53.20 -13.86
N LEU A 202 -4.44 -52.32 -14.32
CA LEU A 202 -3.73 -52.47 -15.60
C LEU A 202 -2.99 -53.82 -15.76
N PRO A 203 -2.27 -54.35 -14.75
CA PRO A 203 -1.66 -55.67 -14.85
C PRO A 203 -2.68 -56.78 -15.17
N THR A 204 -3.90 -56.67 -14.65
CA THR A 204 -4.98 -57.60 -14.94
C THR A 204 -5.51 -57.42 -16.36
N ALA A 205 -5.73 -56.17 -16.80
CA ALA A 205 -6.17 -55.87 -18.16
C ALA A 205 -5.18 -56.35 -19.23
N LEU A 206 -3.89 -56.22 -18.96
CA LEU A 206 -2.80 -56.63 -19.86
C LEU A 206 -2.66 -58.16 -19.98
N ARG A 207 -3.35 -58.96 -19.15
CA ARG A 207 -3.39 -60.42 -19.29
C ARG A 207 -3.99 -60.91 -20.60
N ALA A 208 -4.74 -60.05 -21.31
CA ALA A 208 -5.19 -60.32 -22.67
C ALA A 208 -4.03 -60.61 -23.64
N LEU A 209 -2.81 -60.17 -23.32
CA LEU A 209 -1.57 -60.41 -24.08
C LEU A 209 -0.81 -61.67 -23.61
N GLY A 210 -1.26 -62.34 -22.55
CA GLY A 210 -0.62 -63.51 -21.94
C GLY A 210 -0.29 -63.31 -20.45
N ALA A 211 0.51 -64.23 -19.88
CA ALA A 211 0.97 -64.14 -18.49
C ALA A 211 2.09 -63.10 -18.32
N VAL A 212 1.73 -61.83 -18.49
CA VAL A 212 2.66 -60.69 -18.44
C VAL A 212 2.99 -60.27 -17.01
N GLN A 213 4.18 -59.70 -16.82
CA GLN A 213 4.58 -58.94 -15.63
C GLN A 213 4.64 -57.47 -15.97
N VAL A 214 4.10 -56.61 -15.11
CA VAL A 214 4.00 -55.15 -15.31
C VAL A 214 4.69 -54.45 -14.16
N SER A 215 5.51 -53.45 -14.47
CA SER A 215 6.19 -52.61 -13.49
C SER A 215 6.21 -51.14 -13.92
N GLY A 216 6.41 -50.23 -12.96
CA GLY A 216 6.42 -48.79 -13.20
C GLY A 216 5.04 -48.11 -13.12
N LEU A 217 4.05 -48.74 -12.47
CA LEU A 217 2.75 -48.10 -12.27
C LEU A 217 2.91 -46.83 -11.42
N PRO A 218 2.39 -45.67 -11.87
CA PRO A 218 2.48 -44.44 -11.10
C PRO A 218 1.48 -44.45 -9.93
N ASN A 219 1.82 -43.71 -8.88
CA ASN A 219 0.88 -43.29 -7.86
C ASN A 219 0.34 -41.90 -8.26
N LEU A 220 -0.97 -41.83 -8.55
CA LEU A 220 -1.60 -40.64 -9.11
C LEU A 220 -1.57 -39.46 -8.14
N THR A 221 -1.90 -39.71 -6.87
CA THR A 221 -1.87 -38.67 -5.85
C THR A 221 -0.46 -38.19 -5.56
N ALA A 222 0.54 -39.09 -5.56
CA ALA A 222 1.93 -38.71 -5.36
C ALA A 222 2.48 -37.85 -6.52
N ALA A 223 2.01 -38.07 -7.75
CA ALA A 223 2.37 -37.21 -8.87
C ALA A 223 1.81 -35.79 -8.69
N LEU A 224 0.54 -35.66 -8.25
CA LEU A 224 -0.03 -34.35 -7.95
C LEU A 224 0.65 -33.69 -6.73
N ASP A 225 0.86 -34.44 -5.65
CA ASP A 225 1.47 -33.94 -4.41
C ASP A 225 2.93 -33.49 -4.59
N SER A 226 3.58 -33.88 -5.70
CA SER A 226 4.92 -33.40 -6.04
C SER A 226 4.95 -31.92 -6.42
N VAL A 227 3.80 -31.34 -6.78
CA VAL A 227 3.63 -29.91 -7.01
C VAL A 227 3.07 -29.28 -5.74
N THR A 228 3.94 -28.62 -4.98
CA THR A 228 3.54 -27.95 -3.73
C THR A 228 3.46 -26.44 -3.90
N THR A 229 4.55 -25.84 -4.35
CA THR A 229 4.71 -24.39 -4.46
C THR A 229 4.97 -24.04 -5.91
N VAL A 230 4.25 -23.04 -6.40
CA VAL A 230 4.36 -22.50 -7.75
C VAL A 230 4.78 -21.05 -7.62
N THR A 231 5.78 -20.64 -8.38
CA THR A 231 6.20 -19.24 -8.47
C THR A 231 5.98 -18.78 -9.91
N SER A 232 5.44 -17.58 -10.08
CA SER A 232 5.24 -16.97 -11.40
C SER A 232 6.57 -16.78 -12.13
N ALA A 233 6.50 -16.64 -13.45
CA ALA A 233 7.69 -16.53 -14.30
C ALA A 233 8.54 -15.29 -14.00
N ASP A 234 7.89 -14.21 -13.56
CA ASP A 234 8.51 -12.96 -13.13
C ASP A 234 8.96 -12.98 -11.65
N GLY A 235 8.64 -14.04 -10.90
CA GLY A 235 8.97 -14.18 -9.48
C GLY A 235 8.06 -13.42 -8.52
N SER A 236 7.13 -12.62 -9.02
CA SER A 236 6.33 -11.68 -8.21
C SER A 236 5.22 -12.35 -7.38
N ILE A 237 4.77 -13.54 -7.78
CA ILE A 237 3.68 -14.26 -7.10
C ILE A 237 4.14 -15.67 -6.77
N THR A 238 3.98 -16.08 -5.52
CA THR A 238 4.18 -17.47 -5.09
C THR A 238 2.89 -18.02 -4.51
N ALA A 239 2.49 -19.22 -4.90
CA ALA A 239 1.29 -19.90 -4.43
C ALA A 239 1.60 -21.32 -3.97
N ASN A 240 1.05 -21.71 -2.82
CA ASN A 240 1.04 -23.10 -2.36
C ASN A 240 -0.27 -23.77 -2.77
N LEU A 241 -0.20 -24.79 -3.62
CA LEU A 241 -1.38 -25.47 -4.16
C LEU A 241 -2.11 -26.33 -3.12
N GLN A 242 -1.45 -26.71 -2.03
CA GLN A 242 -2.04 -27.55 -0.99
C GLN A 242 -2.79 -26.71 0.05
N THR A 243 -2.22 -25.58 0.45
CA THR A 243 -2.82 -24.69 1.47
C THR A 243 -3.65 -23.56 0.86
N GLY A 244 -3.43 -23.24 -0.41
CA GLY A 244 -4.01 -22.06 -1.06
C GLY A 244 -3.33 -20.75 -0.67
N ALA A 245 -2.25 -20.78 0.13
CA ALA A 245 -1.52 -19.57 0.51
C ALA A 245 -0.86 -18.93 -0.72
N ILE A 246 -0.98 -17.61 -0.86
CA ILE A 246 -0.45 -16.81 -1.97
C ILE A 246 0.26 -15.59 -1.38
N THR A 247 1.47 -15.33 -1.85
CA THR A 247 2.22 -14.10 -1.56
C THR A 247 2.45 -13.34 -2.86
N ILE A 248 2.28 -12.02 -2.82
CA ILE A 248 2.41 -11.13 -3.98
C ILE A 248 3.36 -9.99 -3.60
N ASP A 249 4.50 -9.92 -4.28
CA ASP A 249 5.41 -8.77 -4.27
C ASP A 249 4.91 -7.74 -5.27
N VAL A 250 4.36 -6.63 -4.77
CA VAL A 250 3.76 -5.59 -5.61
C VAL A 250 4.82 -4.85 -6.43
N ALA A 251 6.03 -4.67 -5.90
CA ALA A 251 7.13 -4.07 -6.66
C ALA A 251 7.54 -4.96 -7.84
N GLY A 252 7.63 -6.27 -7.61
CA GLY A 252 7.84 -7.27 -8.66
C GLY A 252 6.75 -7.26 -9.73
N VAL A 253 5.48 -7.17 -9.33
CA VAL A 253 4.33 -7.06 -10.25
C VAL A 253 4.46 -5.80 -11.14
N LEU A 254 4.76 -4.65 -10.54
CA LEU A 254 4.93 -3.39 -11.27
C LEU A 254 6.12 -3.43 -12.22
N ALA A 255 7.25 -3.99 -11.77
CA ALA A 255 8.46 -4.13 -12.57
C ALA A 255 8.24 -4.98 -13.82
N SER A 256 7.39 -6.02 -13.74
CA SER A 256 7.01 -6.84 -14.90
C SER A 256 6.29 -6.04 -16.00
N GLN A 257 5.68 -4.92 -15.63
CA GLN A 257 4.96 -3.99 -16.52
C GLN A 257 5.81 -2.76 -16.88
N GLY A 258 7.07 -2.70 -16.46
CA GLY A 258 7.98 -1.57 -16.70
C GLY A 258 7.72 -0.36 -15.80
N LEU A 259 7.07 -0.54 -14.67
CA LEU A 259 6.83 0.49 -13.66
C LEU A 259 7.75 0.29 -12.45
N ASP A 260 8.13 1.39 -11.80
CA ASP A 260 8.83 1.39 -10.53
C ASP A 260 7.89 1.89 -9.44
N LEU A 261 7.83 1.19 -8.31
CA LEU A 261 7.00 1.55 -7.15
C LEU A 261 7.31 2.97 -6.65
N ASN A 262 8.55 3.45 -6.84
CA ASN A 262 9.02 4.78 -6.42
C ASN A 262 9.08 5.81 -7.57
N ASP A 263 8.56 5.49 -8.76
CA ASP A 263 8.44 6.42 -9.90
C ASP A 263 7.06 6.26 -10.58
N LEU A 264 6.02 6.11 -9.78
CA LEU A 264 4.65 5.99 -10.27
C LEU A 264 4.09 7.35 -10.69
N PRO A 265 3.20 7.42 -11.69
CA PRO A 265 2.39 8.60 -11.91
C PRO A 265 1.58 8.99 -10.66
N PRO A 266 1.23 10.28 -10.49
CA PRO A 266 0.41 10.71 -9.35
C PRO A 266 -0.92 9.97 -9.27
N ASN A 267 -1.29 9.55 -8.05
CA ASN A 267 -2.54 8.88 -7.70
C ASN A 267 -2.74 7.53 -8.41
N THR A 268 -1.69 6.72 -8.51
CA THR A 268 -1.74 5.43 -9.21
C THR A 268 -2.41 4.36 -8.34
N GLU A 269 -3.51 3.79 -8.82
CA GLU A 269 -4.17 2.62 -8.21
C GLU A 269 -3.39 1.33 -8.51
N LEU A 270 -3.05 0.57 -7.46
CA LEU A 270 -2.18 -0.60 -7.54
C LEU A 270 -2.95 -1.93 -7.75
N LEU A 271 -4.18 -2.02 -7.25
CA LEU A 271 -5.01 -3.23 -7.36
C LEU A 271 -5.27 -3.70 -8.81
N PRO A 272 -5.45 -2.82 -9.81
CA PRO A 272 -5.57 -3.25 -11.20
C PRO A 272 -4.34 -4.03 -11.69
N TYR A 273 -3.13 -3.62 -11.31
CA TYR A 273 -1.90 -4.35 -11.68
C TYR A 273 -1.80 -5.69 -10.96
N ILE A 274 -2.15 -5.73 -9.67
CA ILE A 274 -2.16 -6.96 -8.86
C ILE A 274 -3.16 -7.97 -9.43
N THR A 275 -4.39 -7.54 -9.71
CA THR A 275 -5.45 -8.42 -10.22
C THR A 275 -5.20 -8.88 -11.66
N ASP A 276 -4.58 -8.05 -12.50
CA ASP A 276 -4.10 -8.46 -13.82
C ASP A 276 -3.01 -9.54 -13.68
N ALA A 277 -2.04 -9.35 -12.78
CA ALA A 277 -0.97 -10.33 -12.53
C ALA A 277 -1.49 -11.70 -12.04
N LEU A 278 -2.60 -11.76 -11.29
CA LEU A 278 -3.24 -13.05 -10.97
C LEU A 278 -3.65 -13.82 -12.24
N THR A 279 -4.06 -13.11 -13.29
CA THR A 279 -4.50 -13.70 -14.56
C THR A 279 -3.34 -13.92 -15.53
N THR A 280 -2.39 -12.99 -15.59
CA THR A 280 -1.30 -12.99 -16.58
C THR A 280 -0.05 -13.71 -16.09
N GLN A 281 0.15 -13.84 -14.77
CA GLN A 281 1.33 -14.45 -14.17
C GLN A 281 0.98 -15.72 -13.38
N LEU A 282 0.11 -15.62 -12.37
CA LEU A 282 -0.20 -16.75 -11.48
C LEU A 282 -0.92 -17.89 -12.23
N LEU A 283 -1.98 -17.58 -12.99
CA LEU A 283 -2.76 -18.59 -13.71
C LEU A 283 -1.91 -19.42 -14.70
N PRO A 284 -1.06 -18.82 -15.56
CA PRO A 284 -0.14 -19.57 -16.40
C PRO A 284 0.85 -20.42 -15.60
N ALA A 285 1.35 -19.94 -14.47
CA ALA A 285 2.29 -20.68 -13.62
C ALA A 285 1.64 -21.95 -13.05
N ILE A 286 0.44 -21.84 -12.45
CA ILE A 286 -0.30 -23.01 -11.95
C ILE A 286 -0.63 -23.98 -13.09
N THR A 287 -1.05 -23.43 -14.24
CA THR A 287 -1.35 -24.21 -15.44
C THR A 287 -0.14 -25.02 -15.90
N ALA A 288 1.04 -24.40 -15.98
CA ALA A 288 2.26 -25.07 -16.42
C ALA A 288 2.63 -26.23 -15.50
N GLU A 289 2.55 -26.04 -14.18
CA GLU A 289 2.87 -27.08 -13.20
C GLU A 289 1.89 -28.27 -13.25
N LEU A 290 0.59 -28.01 -13.34
CA LEU A 290 -0.41 -29.07 -13.50
C LEU A 290 -0.28 -29.80 -14.86
N GLN A 291 0.12 -29.09 -15.93
CA GLN A 291 0.47 -29.72 -17.21
C GLN A 291 1.74 -30.57 -17.12
N GLY A 292 2.66 -30.22 -16.21
CA GLY A 292 3.79 -31.05 -15.82
C GLY A 292 3.32 -32.39 -15.27
N VAL A 293 2.33 -32.40 -14.38
CA VAL A 293 1.71 -33.63 -13.84
C VAL A 293 1.06 -34.46 -14.95
N VAL A 294 0.31 -33.83 -15.86
CA VAL A 294 -0.26 -34.51 -17.04
C VAL A 294 0.82 -35.20 -17.86
N THR A 295 1.92 -34.50 -18.12
CA THR A 295 3.07 -35.02 -18.89
C THR A 295 3.74 -36.19 -18.16
N GLN A 296 3.97 -36.06 -16.86
CA GLN A 296 4.56 -37.10 -16.02
C GLN A 296 3.71 -38.37 -15.99
N LEU A 297 2.40 -38.24 -15.75
CA LEU A 297 1.47 -39.37 -15.68
C LEU A 297 1.33 -40.06 -17.05
N THR A 298 1.21 -39.28 -18.12
CA THR A 298 1.16 -39.80 -19.49
C THR A 298 2.42 -40.61 -19.81
N SER A 299 3.59 -40.07 -19.47
CA SER A 299 4.89 -40.71 -19.72
C SER A 299 5.07 -41.96 -18.88
N SER A 300 4.67 -41.93 -17.61
CA SER A 300 4.75 -43.08 -16.69
C SER A 300 3.87 -44.24 -17.15
N LEU A 301 2.61 -43.95 -17.52
CA LEU A 301 1.68 -44.97 -17.99
C LEU A 301 2.08 -45.53 -19.37
N ARG A 302 2.53 -44.69 -20.32
CA ARG A 302 2.98 -45.17 -21.63
C ARG A 302 4.35 -45.85 -21.59
N GLY A 303 5.15 -45.55 -20.57
CA GLY A 303 6.47 -46.11 -20.32
C GLY A 303 6.47 -47.37 -19.45
N LEU A 304 5.31 -47.97 -19.18
CA LEU A 304 5.23 -49.20 -18.37
C LEU A 304 6.10 -50.31 -18.95
N THR A 305 6.88 -50.93 -18.08
CA THR A 305 7.69 -52.10 -18.47
C THR A 305 6.81 -53.34 -18.37
N VAL A 306 6.45 -53.88 -19.54
CA VAL A 306 5.65 -55.10 -19.68
C VAL A 306 6.51 -56.21 -20.25
N THR A 307 6.60 -57.34 -19.55
CA THR A 307 7.38 -58.50 -19.99
C THR A 307 6.52 -59.75 -20.07
N LEU A 308 6.77 -60.60 -21.07
CA LEU A 308 6.16 -61.92 -21.23
C LEU A 308 7.29 -62.95 -21.26
N LEU A 309 7.29 -63.88 -20.30
CA LEU A 309 8.38 -64.86 -20.14
C LEU A 309 9.78 -64.20 -20.06
N GLY A 310 9.87 -63.00 -19.47
CA GLY A 310 11.11 -62.23 -19.34
C GLY A 310 11.50 -61.40 -20.55
N ALA A 311 10.80 -61.48 -21.68
CA ALA A 311 11.04 -60.66 -22.87
C ALA A 311 10.10 -59.43 -22.90
N PRO A 312 10.56 -58.24 -23.30
CA PRO A 312 9.71 -57.06 -23.43
C PRO A 312 8.58 -57.27 -24.45
N VAL A 313 7.36 -56.88 -24.10
CA VAL A 313 6.23 -56.85 -25.04
C VAL A 313 6.32 -55.58 -25.88
N PRO A 314 6.15 -55.64 -27.22
CA PRO A 314 6.18 -54.47 -28.06
C PRO A 314 5.15 -53.41 -27.64
N ALA A 315 5.57 -52.15 -27.57
CA ALA A 315 4.70 -51.05 -27.15
C ALA A 315 3.39 -50.96 -27.96
N GLY A 316 3.44 -51.28 -29.27
CA GLY A 316 2.26 -51.29 -30.14
C GLY A 316 1.14 -52.24 -29.68
N SER A 317 1.46 -53.30 -28.93
CA SER A 317 0.49 -54.24 -28.34
C SER A 317 -0.03 -53.78 -26.98
N VAL A 318 0.75 -52.99 -26.24
CA VAL A 318 0.42 -52.50 -24.88
C VAL A 318 -0.42 -51.23 -24.94
N LEU A 319 -0.05 -50.30 -25.83
CA LEU A 319 -0.67 -48.97 -25.91
C LEU A 319 -2.19 -48.97 -26.13
N PRO A 320 -2.81 -49.88 -26.91
CA PRO A 320 -4.27 -49.92 -27.05
C PRO A 320 -5.01 -50.20 -25.73
N ILE A 321 -4.38 -50.90 -24.78
CA ILE A 321 -4.95 -51.21 -23.46
C ILE A 321 -4.69 -50.07 -22.46
N VAL A 322 -3.52 -49.44 -22.55
CA VAL A 322 -3.08 -48.38 -21.63
C VAL A 322 -3.68 -47.01 -21.97
N ASN A 323 -3.79 -46.66 -23.26
CA ASN A 323 -4.24 -45.33 -23.70
C ASN A 323 -5.62 -44.93 -23.14
N PRO A 324 -6.63 -45.81 -23.05
CA PRO A 324 -7.90 -45.48 -22.39
C PRO A 324 -7.72 -45.05 -20.92
N VAL A 325 -6.83 -45.72 -20.18
CA VAL A 325 -6.51 -45.36 -18.78
C VAL A 325 -5.79 -44.03 -18.71
N VAL A 326 -4.83 -43.77 -19.61
CA VAL A 326 -4.18 -42.45 -19.72
C VAL A 326 -5.22 -41.35 -19.89
N THR A 327 -6.12 -41.50 -20.86
CA THR A 327 -7.18 -40.51 -21.12
C THR A 327 -8.06 -40.28 -19.89
N GLN A 328 -8.45 -41.35 -19.18
CA GLN A 328 -9.26 -41.23 -17.96
C GLN A 328 -8.52 -40.51 -16.83
N VAL A 329 -7.21 -40.77 -16.67
CA VAL A 329 -6.39 -40.18 -15.61
C VAL A 329 -6.09 -38.70 -15.86
N VAL A 330 -5.81 -38.30 -17.10
CA VAL A 330 -5.45 -36.91 -17.42
C VAL A 330 -6.65 -35.99 -17.62
N ALA A 331 -7.83 -36.54 -17.92
CA ALA A 331 -9.03 -35.74 -18.18
C ALA A 331 -9.42 -34.84 -16.99
N PRO A 332 -9.48 -35.32 -15.73
CA PRO A 332 -9.78 -34.46 -14.58
C PRO A 332 -8.80 -33.30 -14.43
N ILE A 333 -7.50 -33.54 -14.62
CA ILE A 333 -6.46 -32.49 -14.50
C ILE A 333 -6.68 -31.41 -15.57
N ASN A 334 -6.92 -31.81 -16.83
CA ASN A 334 -7.20 -30.86 -17.91
C ASN A 334 -8.48 -30.05 -17.67
N THR A 335 -9.52 -30.68 -17.10
CA THR A 335 -10.75 -29.98 -16.71
C THR A 335 -10.49 -28.97 -15.61
N THR A 336 -9.74 -29.34 -14.57
CA THR A 336 -9.32 -28.41 -13.50
C THR A 336 -8.57 -27.22 -14.08
N ILE A 337 -7.53 -27.47 -14.89
CA ILE A 337 -6.74 -26.42 -15.54
C ILE A 337 -7.62 -25.44 -16.31
N SER A 338 -8.56 -25.96 -17.11
CA SER A 338 -9.45 -25.13 -17.92
C SER A 338 -10.42 -24.29 -17.08
N GLY A 339 -10.70 -24.70 -15.83
CA GLY A 339 -11.59 -24.03 -14.89
C GLY A 339 -10.91 -23.02 -13.97
N LEU A 340 -9.59 -23.10 -13.75
CA LEU A 340 -8.88 -22.30 -12.74
C LEU A 340 -9.15 -20.79 -12.84
N GLY A 341 -9.23 -20.24 -14.05
CA GLY A 341 -9.51 -18.82 -14.25
C GLY A 341 -10.87 -18.39 -13.70
N THR A 342 -11.89 -19.24 -13.83
CA THR A 342 -13.26 -18.94 -13.38
C THR A 342 -13.54 -19.39 -11.95
N THR A 343 -12.92 -20.48 -11.50
CA THR A 343 -13.17 -21.06 -10.16
C THR A 343 -12.26 -20.51 -9.08
N VAL A 344 -11.08 -19.99 -9.44
CA VAL A 344 -10.09 -19.49 -8.47
C VAL A 344 -9.76 -18.02 -8.71
N VAL A 345 -9.24 -17.70 -9.89
CA VAL A 345 -8.62 -16.39 -10.17
C VAL A 345 -9.66 -15.26 -10.14
N THR A 346 -10.75 -15.42 -10.89
CA THR A 346 -11.82 -14.40 -10.95
C THR A 346 -12.44 -14.13 -9.57
N PRO A 347 -12.88 -15.14 -8.79
CA PRO A 347 -13.39 -14.91 -7.44
C PRO A 347 -12.37 -14.24 -6.51
N LEU A 348 -11.11 -14.65 -6.55
CA LEU A 348 -10.05 -14.06 -5.71
C LEU A 348 -9.82 -12.58 -6.05
N ALA A 349 -9.70 -12.25 -7.34
CA ALA A 349 -9.53 -10.87 -7.79
C ALA A 349 -10.73 -9.98 -7.39
N ASN A 350 -11.94 -10.49 -7.52
CA ASN A 350 -13.17 -9.78 -7.11
C ASN A 350 -13.27 -9.60 -5.59
N ALA A 351 -12.78 -10.56 -4.80
CA ALA A 351 -12.77 -10.45 -3.35
C ALA A 351 -11.74 -9.41 -2.88
N LEU A 352 -10.54 -9.41 -3.48
CA LEU A 352 -9.49 -8.43 -3.17
C LEU A 352 -9.96 -6.98 -3.39
N THR A 353 -10.60 -6.69 -4.52
CA THR A 353 -11.08 -5.33 -4.84
C THR A 353 -12.24 -4.87 -3.96
N GLN A 354 -12.97 -5.80 -3.33
CA GLN A 354 -14.02 -5.47 -2.37
C GLN A 354 -13.47 -5.16 -0.98
N VAL A 355 -12.36 -5.78 -0.59
CA VAL A 355 -11.75 -5.61 0.74
C VAL A 355 -10.76 -4.45 0.78
N LEU A 356 -10.01 -4.23 -0.30
CA LEU A 356 -8.83 -3.39 -0.30
C LEU A 356 -8.76 -2.48 -1.53
N SER A 357 -8.38 -1.22 -1.32
CA SER A 357 -7.83 -0.35 -2.36
C SER A 357 -6.45 0.16 -1.93
N LEU A 358 -5.54 0.30 -2.89
CA LEU A 358 -4.17 0.74 -2.67
C LEU A 358 -3.81 1.77 -3.73
N GLN A 359 -3.43 2.96 -3.29
CA GLN A 359 -3.01 4.05 -4.17
C GLN A 359 -1.62 4.53 -3.76
N GLY A 360 -0.67 4.44 -4.69
CA GLY A 360 0.69 4.95 -4.53
C GLY A 360 0.85 6.36 -5.12
N ASN A 361 1.85 7.10 -4.63
CA ASN A 361 2.15 8.47 -5.05
C ASN A 361 0.92 9.40 -4.99
N VAL A 362 0.29 9.52 -3.83
CA VAL A 362 -0.94 10.33 -3.72
C VAL A 362 -0.59 11.81 -3.66
N GLN A 363 -1.07 12.58 -4.63
CA GLN A 363 -0.84 14.01 -4.72
C GLN A 363 -2.16 14.77 -4.75
N GLU A 364 -2.32 15.72 -3.83
CA GLU A 364 -3.51 16.55 -3.71
C GLU A 364 -3.11 18.02 -3.58
N THR A 365 -3.79 18.89 -4.33
CA THR A 365 -3.67 20.34 -4.17
C THR A 365 -5.04 20.95 -3.93
N SER A 366 -5.20 21.66 -2.82
CA SER A 366 -6.45 22.33 -2.47
C SER A 366 -6.18 23.60 -1.68
N GLY A 367 -6.80 24.71 -2.08
CA GLY A 367 -6.63 26.01 -1.40
C GLY A 367 -5.17 26.51 -1.36
N GLY A 368 -4.33 26.12 -2.32
CA GLY A 368 -2.90 26.44 -2.36
C GLY A 368 -2.03 25.59 -1.44
N VAL A 369 -2.60 24.61 -0.72
CA VAL A 369 -1.86 23.56 -0.02
C VAL A 369 -1.55 22.44 -1.02
N PHE A 370 -0.30 22.05 -1.15
CA PHE A 370 0.10 20.81 -1.83
C PHE A 370 0.43 19.75 -0.79
N THR A 371 -0.11 18.55 -0.97
CA THR A 371 0.14 17.38 -0.12
C THR A 371 0.65 16.21 -0.96
N GLN A 372 1.82 15.69 -0.60
CA GLN A 372 2.39 14.44 -1.11
C GLN A 372 2.18 13.33 -0.08
N ARG A 373 1.79 12.14 -0.54
CA ARG A 373 1.76 10.93 0.28
C ARG A 373 2.37 9.74 -0.42
N ALA A 374 2.96 8.85 0.35
CA ALA A 374 3.54 7.62 -0.20
C ALA A 374 2.46 6.61 -0.58
N LEU A 375 1.57 6.29 0.37
CA LEU A 375 0.56 5.25 0.21
C LEU A 375 -0.78 5.64 0.86
N ARG A 376 -1.87 5.39 0.15
CA ARG A 376 -3.23 5.41 0.69
C ARG A 376 -3.84 4.02 0.61
N VAL A 377 -4.32 3.54 1.76
CA VAL A 377 -4.96 2.24 1.94
C VAL A 377 -6.43 2.46 2.25
N GLY A 378 -7.32 1.96 1.41
CA GLY A 378 -8.76 1.98 1.65
C GLY A 378 -9.26 0.60 2.05
N LEU A 379 -10.07 0.55 3.12
CA LEU A 379 -10.63 -0.67 3.68
C LEU A 379 -12.13 -0.73 3.40
N LEU A 380 -12.57 -1.85 2.82
CA LEU A 380 -13.93 -2.02 2.30
C LEU A 380 -14.36 -0.86 1.38
N PRO A 381 -13.55 -0.51 0.35
CA PRO A 381 -13.77 0.70 -0.46
C PRO A 381 -15.10 0.69 -1.24
N SER A 382 -15.68 -0.50 -1.45
CA SER A 382 -16.96 -0.67 -2.15
C SER A 382 -18.19 -0.56 -1.23
N ALA A 383 -18.00 -0.45 0.08
CA ALA A 383 -19.10 -0.25 1.01
C ALA A 383 -19.71 1.15 0.87
N ALA A 384 -20.98 1.31 1.28
CA ALA A 384 -21.67 2.61 1.25
C ALA A 384 -20.92 3.70 2.06
N THR A 385 -20.20 3.29 3.09
CA THR A 385 -19.19 4.09 3.77
C THR A 385 -17.97 3.18 3.92
N PRO A 386 -16.81 3.53 3.33
CA PRO A 386 -15.58 2.78 3.54
C PRO A 386 -15.30 2.64 5.03
N ALA A 387 -14.83 1.46 5.46
CA ALA A 387 -14.51 1.22 6.86
C ALA A 387 -13.40 2.17 7.32
N ALA A 388 -12.34 2.30 6.51
CA ALA A 388 -11.30 3.29 6.73
C ALA A 388 -10.64 3.73 5.43
N ILE A 389 -10.10 4.93 5.43
CA ILE A 389 -9.12 5.43 4.47
C ILE A 389 -7.91 5.85 5.29
N VAL A 390 -6.81 5.12 5.15
CA VAL A 390 -5.57 5.36 5.87
C VAL A 390 -4.54 5.93 4.92
N ASN A 391 -4.03 7.11 5.24
CA ASN A 391 -2.93 7.75 4.55
C ASN A 391 -1.65 7.53 5.36
N LEU A 392 -0.63 6.97 4.72
CA LEU A 392 0.68 6.76 5.31
C LEU A 392 1.71 7.70 4.67
N ALA A 393 2.52 8.30 5.54
CA ALA A 393 3.52 9.31 5.24
C ALA A 393 2.95 10.45 4.38
N SER A 394 2.27 11.41 5.01
CA SER A 394 1.81 12.65 4.37
C SER A 394 2.75 13.82 4.69
N ALA A 395 3.06 14.62 3.68
CA ALA A 395 3.80 15.87 3.80
C ALA A 395 3.04 16.97 3.05
N ALA A 396 2.80 18.10 3.71
CA ALA A 396 2.04 19.21 3.18
C ALA A 396 2.79 20.54 3.30
N VAL A 397 2.65 21.38 2.28
CA VAL A 397 3.20 22.74 2.24
C VAL A 397 2.17 23.71 1.67
N GLY A 398 2.23 24.95 2.10
CA GLY A 398 1.37 26.01 1.60
C GLY A 398 -0.02 26.10 2.26
N PRO A 399 -0.84 27.07 1.85
CA PRO A 399 -0.46 28.16 0.95
C PRO A 399 0.57 29.09 1.60
N ASN A 400 1.63 29.43 0.87
CA ASN A 400 2.64 30.38 1.31
C ASN A 400 2.35 31.76 0.70
N ALA A 401 2.37 32.81 1.52
CA ALA A 401 2.15 34.19 1.06
C ALA A 401 3.38 34.82 0.39
N GLY A 402 4.54 34.14 0.42
CA GLY A 402 5.82 34.68 -0.02
C GLY A 402 6.50 35.48 1.10
N PRO A 403 7.62 36.19 0.80
CA PRO A 403 8.24 37.08 1.78
C PRO A 403 7.22 38.12 2.21
N LEU A 404 6.87 38.12 3.50
CA LEU A 404 6.08 39.21 4.04
C LEU A 404 6.94 40.46 3.99
N ALA A 405 6.42 41.48 3.30
CA ALA A 405 7.11 42.74 3.21
C ALA A 405 7.21 43.33 4.63
N VAL A 406 8.43 43.42 5.16
CA VAL A 406 8.67 43.93 6.51
C VAL A 406 8.54 45.45 6.45
N PRO A 407 7.63 46.07 7.23
CA PRO A 407 7.49 47.52 7.22
C PRO A 407 8.82 48.19 7.55
N THR A 408 9.31 49.04 6.65
CA THR A 408 10.52 49.82 6.92
C THR A 408 10.13 51.23 7.31
N LEU A 409 10.78 51.78 8.34
CA LEU A 409 10.63 53.18 8.72
C LEU A 409 11.78 53.98 8.13
N THR A 410 11.47 55.00 7.34
CA THR A 410 12.46 55.88 6.70
C THR A 410 12.47 57.29 7.27
N ALA A 411 11.31 57.82 7.70
CA ALA A 411 11.22 59.13 8.33
C ALA A 411 10.05 59.23 9.31
N LEU A 412 10.17 60.17 10.25
CA LEU A 412 9.12 60.60 11.16
C LEU A 412 8.95 62.12 11.02
N ASP A 413 7.73 62.60 10.83
CA ASP A 413 7.43 64.03 10.77
C ASP A 413 6.20 64.40 11.62
N PRO A 414 6.34 65.26 12.65
CA PRO A 414 7.59 65.84 13.13
C PRO A 414 8.43 64.85 13.96
N GLU A 415 9.76 64.99 13.90
CA GLU A 415 10.71 64.17 14.68
C GLU A 415 10.81 64.56 16.17
N ASN A 416 10.16 65.65 16.58
CA ASN A 416 10.16 66.14 17.97
C ASN A 416 8.79 66.72 18.36
N GLY A 417 8.42 66.57 19.63
CA GLY A 417 7.17 67.11 20.19
C GLY A 417 7.26 67.47 21.68
N PRO A 418 6.23 68.11 22.25
CA PRO A 418 6.18 68.44 23.67
C PRO A 418 6.18 67.18 24.56
N VAL A 419 6.85 67.24 25.72
CA VAL A 419 6.86 66.15 26.73
C VAL A 419 5.44 65.76 27.19
N ALA A 420 4.48 66.68 27.08
CA ALA A 420 3.09 66.42 27.42
C ALA A 420 2.34 65.55 26.38
N GLY A 421 2.95 65.25 25.22
CA GLY A 421 2.32 64.50 24.13
C GLY A 421 1.32 65.32 23.30
N GLY A 422 0.53 64.62 22.47
CA GLY A 422 -0.57 65.20 21.67
C GLY A 422 -0.19 65.67 20.26
N THR A 423 1.06 65.48 19.83
CA THR A 423 1.50 65.76 18.46
C THR A 423 1.17 64.56 17.56
N SER A 424 0.42 64.79 16.47
CA SER A 424 0.25 63.79 15.42
C SER A 424 1.58 63.61 14.68
N VAL A 425 1.99 62.36 14.48
CA VAL A 425 3.25 62.00 13.83
C VAL A 425 2.93 61.21 12.57
N THR A 426 3.50 61.64 11.45
CA THR A 426 3.48 60.89 10.19
C THR A 426 4.70 59.98 10.15
N VAL A 427 4.45 58.68 10.01
CA VAL A 427 5.50 57.68 9.78
C VAL A 427 5.61 57.43 8.27
N THR A 428 6.77 57.71 7.70
CA THR A 428 7.06 57.42 6.28
C THR A 428 7.93 56.18 6.18
N GLY A 429 7.60 55.32 5.24
CA GLY A 429 8.18 54.00 5.15
C GLY A 429 7.71 53.24 3.92
N THR A 430 8.10 51.97 3.84
CA THR A 430 7.56 51.04 2.86
C THR A 430 6.77 49.94 3.57
N ASP A 431 5.88 49.30 2.83
CA ASP A 431 5.25 48.03 3.23
C ASP A 431 4.34 48.12 4.46
N PHE A 432 3.85 49.32 4.79
CA PHE A 432 2.74 49.48 5.73
C PHE A 432 1.44 48.93 5.12
N THR A 433 0.82 47.99 5.80
CA THR A 433 -0.52 47.47 5.53
C THR A 433 -1.55 48.05 6.50
N ASP A 434 -2.84 47.91 6.21
CA ASP A 434 -3.94 48.38 7.08
C ASP A 434 -3.88 47.86 8.53
N ASP A 435 -3.23 46.71 8.74
CA ASP A 435 -3.03 46.08 10.06
C ASP A 435 -1.74 46.53 10.76
N SER A 436 -0.97 47.46 10.17
CA SER A 436 0.28 47.94 10.75
C SER A 436 0.03 48.68 12.06
N THR A 437 0.86 48.37 13.06
CA THR A 437 0.87 49.08 14.34
C THR A 437 2.24 49.67 14.61
N VAL A 438 2.27 50.73 15.41
CA VAL A 438 3.50 51.41 15.82
C VAL A 438 3.64 51.28 17.32
N SER A 439 4.84 50.94 17.81
CA SER A 439 5.16 51.02 19.24
C SER A 439 6.23 52.09 19.43
N VAL A 440 6.14 52.83 20.53
CA VAL A 440 7.13 53.83 20.93
C VAL A 440 7.73 53.37 22.26
N ASP A 441 9.06 53.24 22.31
CA ASP A 441 9.79 52.80 23.51
C ASP A 441 9.30 51.47 24.10
N GLY A 442 8.77 50.56 23.26
CA GLY A 442 8.25 49.26 23.69
C GLY A 442 6.87 49.35 24.36
N SER A 443 6.13 50.44 24.15
CA SER A 443 4.73 50.56 24.55
C SER A 443 3.83 49.52 23.89
N ASP A 444 2.60 49.40 24.40
CA ASP A 444 1.54 48.71 23.69
C ASP A 444 1.38 49.25 22.26
N PRO A 445 0.96 48.41 21.29
CA PRO A 445 0.80 48.82 19.91
C PRO A 445 -0.22 49.96 19.73
N ILE A 446 0.15 50.97 18.96
CA ILE A 446 -0.67 52.12 18.56
C ILE A 446 -1.17 51.86 17.13
N THR A 447 -2.48 51.89 16.95
CA THR A 447 -3.12 51.86 15.62
C THR A 447 -3.03 53.25 14.98
N PRO A 448 -2.49 53.38 13.75
CA PRO A 448 -2.44 54.66 13.05
C PRO A 448 -3.84 55.22 12.76
N ASP A 449 -3.98 56.55 12.78
CA ASP A 449 -5.24 57.23 12.43
C ASP A 449 -5.59 57.07 10.93
N SER A 450 -4.58 56.89 10.08
CA SER A 450 -4.72 56.62 8.64
C SER A 450 -3.43 56.04 8.06
N ILE A 451 -3.56 55.17 7.06
CA ILE A 451 -2.46 54.65 6.25
C ILE A 451 -2.74 55.09 4.80
N ALA A 452 -1.73 55.65 4.12
CA ALA A 452 -1.88 56.38 2.86
C ALA A 452 -1.12 55.72 1.71
#